data_AF-A0A9E5K718-F1
#
_entry.id   AF-A0A9E5K718-F1
#
_cell.length_a   1.000
_cell.length_b   1.000
_cell.length_c   1.000
_cell.angle_alpha   90.00
_cell.angle_beta   90.00
_cell.angle_gamma   90.00
#
_symmetry.space_group_name_H-M   'P 1'
#
loop_
_entity.id
_entity.type
_entity.pdbx_description
1 polymer ?
#
loop_
_entity_poly.entity_id
_entity_poly.type
_entity_poly.pdbx_seq_one_letter_code
_entity_poly.pdbx_strand_id
1 'polypeptide(L)' 'MKRMFDFACANGHKTERLVNYELTSFRCECGETANRTLSAPNFKLEGWSGSFPSEHGKFEKKHLDQLKWEQKHNS' A
#
# COMPACT_ATOMS: atom_id res chain seq x y z
N MET A 1 5.42 -9.78 -19.60
CA MET A 1 4.22 -9.05 -19.10
C MET A 1 4.68 -7.66 -18.66
N LYS A 2 4.06 -6.59 -19.18
CA LYS A 2 4.38 -5.22 -18.77
C LYS A 2 3.54 -4.82 -17.56
N ARG A 3 4.13 -4.12 -16.59
CA ARG A 3 3.47 -3.56 -15.40
C ARG A 3 3.95 -2.13 -15.19
N MET A 4 3.13 -1.33 -14.51
CA MET A 4 3.54 0.00 -14.08
C MET A 4 4.50 -0.13 -12.90
N PHE A 5 5.63 0.56 -12.99
CA PHE A 5 6.59 0.67 -11.91
C PHE A 5 7.01 2.13 -11.73
N ASP A 6 7.27 2.48 -10.48
CA ASP A 6 7.91 3.73 -10.09
C ASP A 6 9.42 3.63 -10.24
N PHE A 7 10.03 4.70 -10.76
CA PHE A 7 11.47 4.86 -10.84
C PHE A 7 11.88 6.19 -10.23
N ALA A 8 13.03 6.20 -9.56
CA ALA A 8 13.62 7.39 -8.98
C ALA A 8 15.09 7.55 -9.39
N CYS A 9 15.47 8.77 -9.72
CA CYS A 9 16.85 9.17 -10.01
C CYS A 9 17.55 9.72 -8.76
N ALA A 10 18.88 9.77 -8.73
CA ALA A 10 19.62 10.35 -7.59
C ALA A 10 19.32 11.85 -7.41
N ASN A 11 19.09 12.58 -8.52
CA ASN A 11 18.58 13.95 -8.51
C ASN A 11 17.13 14.13 -8.02
N GLY A 12 16.42 13.06 -7.64
CA GLY A 12 15.08 13.16 -7.04
C GLY A 12 13.91 13.18 -8.02
N HIS A 13 14.16 13.09 -9.33
CA HIS A 13 13.09 12.92 -10.33
C HIS A 13 12.42 11.56 -10.16
N LYS A 14 11.08 11.57 -10.05
CA LYS A 14 10.23 10.38 -9.98
C LYS A 14 9.47 10.22 -11.29
N THR A 15 9.47 9.02 -11.85
CA THR A 15 8.77 8.73 -13.10
C THR A 15 8.10 7.37 -13.05
N GLU A 16 6.86 7.30 -13.52
CA GLU A 16 6.11 6.06 -13.68
C GLU A 16 6.24 5.56 -15.13
N ARG A 17 6.56 4.27 -15.32
CA ARG A 17 6.68 3.68 -16.66
C ARG A 17 6.08 2.27 -16.75
N LEU A 18 5.44 1.99 -17.88
CA LEU A 18 4.91 0.67 -18.24
C LEU A 18 6.02 -0.19 -18.88
N VAL A 19 6.71 -0.99 -18.08
CA VAL A 19 7.88 -1.77 -18.53
C VAL A 19 7.77 -3.25 -18.19
N ASN A 20 8.62 -4.06 -18.82
CA ASN A 20 8.77 -5.46 -18.45
C ASN A 20 9.36 -5.61 -17.06
N TYR A 21 9.01 -6.70 -16.38
CA TYR A 21 9.47 -6.98 -15.02
C TYR A 21 11.00 -6.98 -14.87
N GLU A 22 11.73 -7.43 -15.88
CA GLU A 22 13.20 -7.51 -15.90
C GLU A 22 13.90 -6.14 -15.98
N LEU A 23 13.19 -5.08 -16.37
CA LEU A 23 13.79 -3.76 -16.55
C LEU A 23 13.88 -3.01 -15.22
N THR A 24 15.05 -3.05 -14.59
CA THR A 24 15.31 -2.51 -13.24
C THR A 24 15.82 -1.07 -13.24
N SER A 25 16.41 -0.61 -14.33
CA SER A 25 16.99 0.74 -14.43
C SER A 25 16.91 1.29 -15.85
N PHE A 26 16.85 2.62 -15.99
CA PHE A 26 16.97 3.30 -17.28
C PHE A 26 17.69 4.65 -17.11
N ARG A 27 18.07 5.28 -18.23
CA ARG A 27 18.70 6.60 -18.21
C ARG A 27 17.65 7.71 -18.14
N CYS A 28 17.69 8.49 -17.06
CA CYS A 28 16.83 9.64 -16.83
C CYS A 28 17.21 10.79 -17.78
N GLU A 29 16.28 11.73 -17.96
CA GLU A 29 16.48 12.94 -18.79
C GLU A 29 17.57 13.86 -18.24
N CYS A 30 17.83 13.82 -16.93
CA CYS A 30 18.95 14.53 -16.31
C CYS A 30 20.32 13.86 -16.57
N GLY A 31 20.37 12.75 -17.31
CA GLY A 31 21.60 12.04 -17.67
C GLY A 31 22.05 10.97 -16.69
N GLU A 32 21.50 10.96 -15.47
CA GLU A 32 21.73 9.95 -14.42
C GLU A 32 20.87 8.68 -14.60
N THR A 33 21.19 7.63 -13.84
CA THR A 33 20.44 6.37 -13.84
C THR A 33 19.26 6.44 -12.89
N ALA A 34 18.04 6.22 -13.40
CA ALA A 34 16.85 6.03 -12.61
C ALA A 34 16.66 4.54 -12.32
N ASN A 35 16.53 4.20 -11.04
CA ASN A 35 16.34 2.83 -10.57
C ASN A 35 14.88 2.59 -10.16
N ARG A 36 14.41 1.35 -10.31
CA ARG A 36 13.08 0.96 -9.87
C ARG A 36 12.96 1.13 -8.36
N THR A 37 11.95 1.86 -7.93
CA THR A 37 11.61 2.02 -6.52
C THR A 37 10.77 0.83 -6.09
N LEU A 38 11.14 0.17 -5.00
CA LEU A 38 10.30 -0.85 -4.38
C LEU A 38 9.24 -0.15 -3.54
N SER A 39 7.97 -0.39 -3.87
CA SER A 39 6.86 0.03 -3.03
C SER A 39 6.82 -0.81 -1.75
N ALA A 40 6.47 -0.17 -0.63
CA ALA A 40 6.24 -0.90 0.61
C ALA A 40 5.09 -1.89 0.40
N PRO A 41 5.22 -3.15 0.83
CA PRO A 41 4.13 -4.10 0.76
C PRO A 41 2.97 -3.60 1.62
N ASN A 42 1.75 -3.80 1.13
CA ASN A 42 0.57 -3.52 1.93
C ASN A 42 0.35 -4.68 2.91
N PHE A 43 0.49 -4.40 4.22
CA PHE A 43 0.20 -5.36 5.28
C PHE A 43 -0.88 -4.79 6.19
N LYS A 44 -1.77 -5.66 6.66
CA LYS A 44 -2.82 -5.29 7.61
C LYS A 44 -2.32 -5.53 9.02
N LEU A 45 -2.43 -4.51 9.87
CA LEU A 45 -2.16 -4.62 11.30
C LEU A 45 -3.36 -5.30 11.99
N GLU A 46 -3.10 -5.99 13.09
CA GLU A 46 -4.17 -6.59 13.86
C GLU A 46 -4.97 -5.54 14.65
N GLY A 47 -6.29 -5.68 14.65
CA GLY A 47 -7.19 -4.77 15.37
C GLY A 47 -7.63 -5.27 16.74
N TRP A 48 -7.49 -6.56 17.05
CA TRP A 48 -8.08 -7.12 18.28
C TRP A 48 -7.21 -6.88 19.54
N SER A 49 -5.89 -6.77 19.39
CA SER A 49 -4.94 -6.69 20.53
C SER A 49 -4.86 -5.31 21.18
N GLY A 50 -5.35 -4.26 20.51
CA GLY A 50 -5.19 -2.87 20.96
C GLY A 50 -3.79 -2.29 20.76
N SER A 51 -2.83 -3.07 20.23
CA SER A 51 -1.45 -2.59 19.99
C SER A 51 -1.36 -1.53 18.88
N PHE A 52 -2.35 -1.50 17.99
CA PHE A 52 -2.45 -0.56 16.88
C PHE A 52 -3.76 0.24 17.00
N PRO A 53 -3.75 1.45 17.61
CA PRO A 53 -4.97 2.19 17.96
C PRO A 53 -5.91 2.46 16.78
N SER A 54 -5.35 2.70 15.60
CA SER A 54 -6.12 2.97 14.37
C SER A 54 -6.88 1.74 13.86
N GLU A 55 -6.24 0.56 13.81
CA GLU A 55 -6.91 -0.68 13.43
C GLU A 55 -7.80 -1.22 14.55
N HIS A 56 -7.47 -0.95 15.81
CA HIS A 56 -8.32 -1.29 16.95
C HIS A 56 -9.65 -0.54 16.91
N GLY A 57 -9.64 0.78 16.72
CA GLY A 57 -10.87 1.55 16.59
C GLY A 57 -11.73 1.10 15.39
N LYS A 58 -11.11 0.70 14.28
CA LYS A 58 -11.84 0.11 13.13
C LYS A 58 -12.45 -1.24 13.47
N PHE A 59 -11.73 -2.08 14.21
CA PHE A 59 -12.20 -3.39 14.65
C PHE A 59 -13.37 -3.27 15.62
N GLU A 60 -13.25 -2.42 16.65
CA GLU A 60 -14.29 -2.16 17.63
C GLU A 60 -15.57 -1.65 16.98
N LYS A 61 -15.47 -0.66 16.06
CA LYS A 61 -16.62 -0.15 15.32
C LYS A 61 -17.35 -1.27 14.57
N LYS A 62 -16.63 -2.11 13.83
CA LYS A 62 -17.22 -3.24 13.09
C LYS A 62 -17.91 -4.22 14.03
N HIS A 63 -17.28 -4.50 15.17
CA HIS A 63 -17.82 -5.43 16.16
C HIS A 63 -19.11 -4.90 16.78
N LEU A 64 -19.14 -3.63 17.16
CA LEU A 64 -20.35 -2.98 17.71
C LEU A 64 -21.47 -2.88 16.68
N ASP A 65 -21.15 -2.57 15.42
CA ASP A 65 -22.13 -2.52 14.34
C ASP A 65 -22.74 -3.90 14.07
N GLN A 66 -21.91 -4.95 14.11
CA GLN A 66 -22.37 -6.34 14.00
C GLN A 66 -23.27 -6.74 15.17
N LEU A 67 -22.86 -6.46 16.42
CA LEU A 67 -23.67 -6.74 17.61
C LEU A 67 -25.04 -6.06 17.56
N LYS A 68 -25.10 -4.80 17.14
CA LYS A 68 -26.38 -4.08 16.96
C LYS A 68 -27.27 -4.73 15.92
N TRP A 69 -26.69 -5.20 14.82
CA TRP A 69 -27.42 -5.91 13.77
C TRP A 69 -27.98 -7.24 14.29
N GLU A 70 -27.16 -8.02 15.01
CA GLU A 70 -27.55 -9.29 15.62
C GLU A 70 -28.69 -9.11 16.63
N GLN A 71 -28.58 -8.09 17.51
CA GLN A 71 -29.63 -7.74 18.48
C GLN A 71 -30.95 -7.39 17.81
N LYS A 72 -30.90 -6.62 16.71
CA LYS A 72 -32.10 -6.22 15.94
C LYS A 72 -32.75 -7.39 15.20
N HIS A 73 -31.97 -8.38 14.79
CA HIS A 73 -32.49 -9.53 14.04
C HIS A 73 -33.00 -10.65 14.95
N ASN A 74 -32.49 -10.71 16.19
CA ASN A 74 -32.89 -11.69 17.21
C ASN A 74 -34.03 -11.21 18.14
N SER A 75 -34.62 -10.05 17.83
CA SER A 75 -35.81 -9.48 18.48
C SER A 75 -37.00 -9.55 17.54
#